data_AF-A0A917ZZ56-F1
#
_entry.id   AF-A0A917ZZ56-F1
#
_cell.length_a   1.000
_cell.length_b   1.000
_cell.length_c   1.000
_cell.angle_alpha   90.00
_cell.angle_beta   90.00
_cell.angle_gamma   90.00
#
_symmetry.space_group_name_H-M   'P 1'
#
loop_
_entity.id
_entity.type
_entity.pdbx_description
1 polymer ?
#
loop_
_entity_poly.entity_id
_entity_poly.type
_entity_poly.pdbx_seq_one_letter_code
_entity_poly.pdbx_strand_id
1 'polypeptide(L)'
;MGPLSTDPARLADQVAKVSWDGGHIMNGVAAMLDYASRPGPVRPRLRAAALRVLAKSPSVRVVGTTSWLGHQAIAVYQTETWHGSTQRVSVLFDPATGYPMGSEDALFGNARKLNVKVPAALEVSEILSSGRTHDPDGRP
;
A
#
# COMPACT_ATOMS: atom_id res chain seq x y z
N MET A 1 19.15 -4.91 -5.06
CA MET A 1 18.51 -3.68 -4.55
C MET A 1 19.09 -3.41 -3.17
N GLY A 2 19.68 -2.24 -2.91
CA GLY A 2 20.20 -1.91 -1.56
C GLY A 2 19.07 -1.82 -0.53
N PRO A 3 19.37 -1.71 0.78
CA PRO A 3 18.34 -1.58 1.81
C PRO A 3 17.41 -0.38 1.55
N LEU A 4 16.12 -0.55 1.84
CA LEU A 4 15.14 0.53 1.76
C LEU A 4 15.51 1.66 2.70
N SER A 5 15.53 2.88 2.18
CA SER A 5 15.89 4.07 2.93
C SER A 5 14.77 4.48 3.87
N THR A 6 15.13 4.92 5.07
CA THR A 6 14.19 5.62 5.97
C THR A 6 14.20 7.14 5.77
N ASP A 7 15.02 7.65 4.84
CA ASP A 7 14.96 9.03 4.39
C ASP A 7 13.86 9.17 3.32
N PRO A 8 12.85 10.05 3.49
CA PRO A 8 11.72 10.12 2.57
C PRO A 8 12.10 10.49 1.13
N ALA A 9 13.12 11.33 0.92
CA ALA A 9 13.52 11.74 -0.43
C ALA A 9 14.18 10.57 -1.17
N ARG A 10 15.16 9.92 -0.52
CA ARG A 10 15.79 8.72 -1.07
C ARG A 10 14.82 7.57 -1.24
N LEU A 11 13.86 7.42 -0.32
CA LEU A 11 12.82 6.41 -0.43
C LEU A 11 11.91 6.67 -1.64
N ALA A 12 11.49 7.92 -1.88
CA ALA A 12 10.72 8.27 -3.07
C ALA A 12 11.47 7.88 -4.35
N ASP A 13 12.77 8.15 -4.44
CA ASP A 13 13.60 7.76 -5.58
C ASP A 13 13.71 6.23 -5.73
N GLN A 14 13.83 5.50 -4.62
CA GLN A 14 13.86 4.04 -4.63
C GLN A 14 12.54 3.46 -5.11
N VAL A 15 11.42 4.00 -4.62
CA VAL A 15 10.07 3.54 -4.93
C VAL A 15 9.68 3.86 -6.37
N ALA A 16 10.06 5.04 -6.89
CA ALA A 16 9.82 5.43 -8.28
C ALA A 16 10.51 4.51 -9.29
N LYS A 17 11.65 3.90 -8.92
CA LYS A 17 12.35 2.91 -9.78
C LYS A 17 11.63 1.56 -9.87
N VAL A 18 10.73 1.27 -8.93
CA VAL A 18 9.96 0.01 -8.86
C VAL A 18 8.51 0.21 -9.25
N SER A 19 8.05 1.43 -9.56
CA SER A 19 6.73 1.62 -10.16
C SER A 19 6.84 1.29 -11.65
N TRP A 20 6.67 0.00 -11.99
CA TRP A 20 6.74 -0.50 -13.36
C TRP A 20 5.68 0.13 -14.28
N ASP A 21 4.58 0.64 -13.70
CA ASP A 21 3.47 1.30 -14.41
C ASP A 21 3.54 2.84 -14.40
N GLY A 22 4.66 3.43 -14.82
CA GLY A 22 4.65 4.83 -15.28
C GLY A 22 4.33 5.91 -14.23
N GLY A 23 4.76 5.77 -12.97
CA GLY A 23 4.71 6.87 -11.98
C GLY A 23 3.63 6.75 -10.90
N HIS A 24 2.99 5.58 -10.77
CA HIS A 24 2.12 5.29 -9.65
C HIS A 24 2.91 5.05 -8.36
N ILE A 25 3.17 6.13 -7.63
CA ILE A 25 3.86 6.10 -6.33
C ILE A 25 3.15 5.16 -5.34
N MET A 26 1.82 5.03 -5.43
CA MET A 26 1.05 4.09 -4.61
C MET A 26 1.46 2.63 -4.84
N ASN A 27 1.65 2.20 -6.08
CA ASN A 27 2.02 0.81 -6.40
C ASN A 27 3.39 0.49 -5.82
N GLY A 28 4.34 1.41 -5.97
CA GLY A 28 5.67 1.25 -5.42
C GLY A 28 5.67 1.21 -3.88
N VAL A 29 4.90 2.09 -3.22
CA VAL A 29 4.79 2.07 -1.75
C VAL A 29 4.09 0.81 -1.26
N ALA A 30 3.03 0.36 -1.93
CA ALA A 30 2.33 -0.88 -1.60
C ALA A 30 3.27 -2.09 -1.71
N ALA A 31 3.96 -2.26 -2.85
CA ALA A 31 4.92 -3.33 -3.06
C ALA A 31 6.09 -3.27 -2.05
N MET A 32 6.55 -2.07 -1.70
CA MET A 32 7.59 -1.87 -0.70
C MET A 32 7.11 -2.28 0.71
N LEU A 33 5.88 -1.91 1.10
CA LEU A 33 5.31 -2.27 2.40
C LEU A 33 5.05 -3.77 2.47
N ASP A 34 4.55 -4.39 1.40
CA ASP A 34 4.40 -5.84 1.29
C ASP A 34 5.76 -6.52 1.51
N TYR A 35 6.77 -6.17 0.70
CA TYR A 35 8.11 -6.75 0.81
C TYR A 35 8.71 -6.59 2.20
N ALA A 36 8.59 -5.39 2.80
CA ALA A 36 9.11 -5.11 4.13
C ALA A 36 8.37 -5.83 5.25
N SER A 37 7.15 -6.33 5.01
CA SER A 37 6.35 -7.05 5.99
C SER A 37 6.62 -8.57 6.02
N ARG A 38 7.24 -9.13 4.96
CA ARG A 38 7.55 -10.56 4.85
C ARG A 38 8.36 -11.15 6.02
N PRO A 39 9.44 -10.51 6.51
CA PRO A 39 10.19 -11.03 7.65
C PRO A 39 9.56 -10.67 9.01
N GLY A 40 8.45 -9.93 9.03
CA GLY A 40 7.79 -9.46 10.25
C GLY A 40 7.32 -7.99 10.15
N PRO A 41 6.87 -7.39 11.27
CA PRO A 41 6.29 -6.05 11.25
C PRO A 41 7.19 -4.98 10.62
N VAL A 42 6.61 -4.15 9.75
CA VAL A 42 7.33 -3.06 9.08
C VAL A 42 7.90 -2.09 10.12
N ARG A 43 9.21 -1.84 10.03
CA ARG A 43 9.94 -0.94 10.95
C ARG A 43 9.27 0.45 11.02
N PRO A 44 9.06 1.03 12.22
CA PRO A 44 8.36 2.32 12.37
C PRO A 44 8.94 3.46 11.53
N ARG A 45 10.28 3.53 11.42
CA ARG A 45 10.96 4.57 10.62
C ARG A 45 10.68 4.44 9.12
N LEU A 46 10.64 3.22 8.59
CA LEU A 46 10.31 2.97 7.18
C LEU A 46 8.85 3.31 6.90
N ARG A 47 7.95 2.92 7.82
CA ARG A 47 6.53 3.26 7.75
C ARG A 47 6.29 4.77 7.75
N ALA A 48 6.93 5.50 8.66
CA ALA A 48 6.85 6.96 8.69
C ALA A 48 7.42 7.60 7.41
N ALA A 49 8.50 7.04 6.85
CA ALA A 49 9.06 7.51 5.58
C ALA A 49 8.07 7.29 4.42
N ALA A 50 7.45 6.11 4.32
CA ALA A 50 6.43 5.80 3.32
C ALA A 50 5.23 6.76 3.41
N LEU A 51 4.70 7.00 4.62
CA LEU A 51 3.61 7.95 4.82
C LEU A 51 4.00 9.38 4.40
N ARG A 52 5.23 9.81 4.66
CA ARG A 52 5.73 11.12 4.21
C ARG A 52 5.90 11.21 2.69
N VAL A 53 6.27 10.12 2.03
CA VAL A 53 6.31 10.04 0.56
C VAL A 53 4.90 10.21 0.00
N LEU A 54 3.93 9.46 0.54
CA LEU A 54 2.54 9.54 0.11
C LEU A 54 1.93 10.94 0.35
N ALA A 55 2.19 11.54 1.51
CA ALA A 55 1.69 12.85 1.87
C ALA A 55 2.22 13.99 0.97
N LYS A 56 3.37 13.81 0.33
CA LYS A 56 3.93 14.78 -0.62
C LYS A 56 3.40 14.60 -2.05
N SER A 57 2.68 13.53 -2.33
CA SER A 57 2.16 13.26 -3.67
C SER A 57 0.81 13.98 -3.88
N PRO A 58 0.70 14.90 -4.86
CA PRO A 58 -0.53 15.65 -5.10
C PRO A 58 -1.66 14.79 -5.68
N SER A 59 -1.36 13.62 -6.22
CA SER A 59 -2.34 12.67 -6.77
C SER A 59 -2.91 11.71 -5.72
N VAL A 60 -2.33 11.69 -4.51
CA VAL A 60 -2.78 10.82 -3.42
C VAL A 60 -3.95 11.47 -2.67
N ARG A 61 -4.88 10.64 -2.24
CA ARG A 61 -6.06 11.01 -1.47
C ARG A 61 -6.18 10.10 -0.24
N VAL A 62 -6.90 10.57 0.76
CA VAL A 62 -7.10 9.86 2.04
C VAL A 62 -8.59 9.84 2.34
N VAL A 63 -9.12 8.68 2.74
CA VAL A 63 -10.52 8.53 3.16
C VAL A 63 -10.64 7.50 4.29
N GLY A 64 -11.52 7.75 5.24
CA GLY A 64 -11.91 6.73 6.22
C GLY A 64 -12.74 5.63 5.56
N THR A 65 -12.49 4.38 5.92
CA THR A 65 -13.18 3.22 5.33
C THR A 65 -13.21 2.04 6.31
N THR A 66 -13.71 0.91 5.81
CA THR A 66 -13.67 -0.39 6.49
C THR A 66 -12.87 -1.35 5.60
N SER A 67 -11.97 -2.12 6.20
CA SER A 67 -11.26 -3.19 5.50
C SER A 67 -12.22 -4.31 5.09
N TRP A 68 -11.80 -5.20 4.21
CA TRP A 68 -12.53 -6.39 3.77
C TRP A 68 -12.82 -7.35 4.93
N LEU A 69 -11.99 -7.34 5.97
CA LEU A 69 -12.22 -8.07 7.23
C LEU A 69 -13.12 -7.33 8.24
N GLY A 70 -13.64 -6.15 7.89
CA GLY A 70 -14.60 -5.42 8.74
C GLY A 70 -13.95 -4.48 9.77
N HIS A 71 -12.64 -4.26 9.72
CA HIS A 71 -11.94 -3.37 10.64
C HIS A 71 -11.97 -1.91 10.15
N GLN A 72 -12.02 -0.94 11.07
CA GLN A 72 -11.87 0.48 10.71
C GLN A 72 -10.48 0.72 10.10
N ALA A 73 -10.44 1.42 8.98
CA ALA A 73 -9.21 1.68 8.23
C ALA A 73 -9.19 3.11 7.66
N ILE A 74 -7.98 3.58 7.37
CA ILE A 74 -7.73 4.75 6.53
C ILE A 74 -7.21 4.22 5.19
N ALA A 75 -7.95 4.46 4.11
CA ALA A 75 -7.48 4.20 2.76
C ALA A 75 -6.70 5.41 2.25
N VAL A 76 -5.43 5.20 1.96
CA VAL A 76 -4.61 6.13 1.19
C VAL A 76 -4.55 5.59 -0.23
N TYR A 77 -5.01 6.37 -1.21
CA TYR A 77 -5.22 5.87 -2.57
C TYR A 77 -4.80 6.88 -3.64
N GLN A 78 -4.55 6.34 -4.83
CA GLN A 78 -4.35 7.10 -6.07
C GLN A 78 -5.25 6.50 -7.14
N THR A 79 -5.85 7.34 -7.96
CA THR A 79 -6.67 6.92 -9.10
C THR A 79 -5.98 7.26 -10.42
N GLU A 80 -6.13 6.38 -11.40
CA GLU A 80 -5.81 6.65 -12.80
C GLU A 80 -7.06 6.43 -13.65
N THR A 81 -7.31 7.32 -14.61
CA THR A 81 -8.41 7.15 -15.56
C THR A 81 -7.88 7.12 -16.98
N TRP A 82 -8.19 6.06 -17.71
CA TRP A 82 -7.81 5.90 -19.11
C TRP A 82 -8.96 5.26 -19.91
N HIS A 83 -9.37 5.93 -21.01
CA HIS A 83 -10.52 5.56 -21.85
C HIS A 83 -11.80 5.19 -21.06
N GLY A 84 -12.17 6.00 -20.05
CA GLY A 84 -13.38 5.81 -19.24
C GLY A 84 -13.31 4.65 -18.23
N SER A 85 -12.17 3.97 -18.14
CA SER A 85 -11.86 2.99 -17.10
C SER A 85 -11.00 3.65 -16.04
N THR A 86 -11.42 3.55 -14.78
CA THR A 86 -10.71 4.15 -13.65
C THR A 86 -10.18 3.06 -12.74
N GLN A 87 -8.86 3.00 -12.59
CA GLN A 87 -8.19 2.13 -11.64
C GLN A 87 -7.89 2.92 -10.37
N ARG A 88 -8.06 2.30 -9.20
CA ARG A 88 -7.75 2.88 -7.90
C ARG A 88 -6.88 1.90 -7.13
N VAL A 89 -5.65 2.31 -6.84
CA VAL A 89 -4.76 1.56 -5.96
C VAL A 89 -4.73 2.20 -4.59
N SER A 90 -4.99 1.39 -3.57
CA SER A 90 -5.15 1.80 -2.18
C SER A 90 -4.26 0.98 -1.27
N VAL A 91 -3.68 1.63 -0.26
CA VAL A 91 -3.11 0.96 0.91
C VAL A 91 -3.98 1.32 2.11
N LEU A 92 -4.39 0.30 2.86
CA LEU A 92 -5.21 0.42 4.05
C LEU A 92 -4.29 0.50 5.27
N PHE A 93 -4.54 1.47 6.14
CA PHE A 93 -3.82 1.65 7.39
C PHE A 93 -4.76 1.61 8.59
N ASP A 94 -4.28 1.02 9.67
CA ASP A 94 -4.93 1.08 10.98
C ASP A 94 -4.88 2.54 11.47
N PRO A 95 -6.03 3.18 11.77
CA PRO A 95 -6.08 4.57 12.21
C PRO A 95 -5.40 4.84 13.55
N ALA A 96 -5.36 3.85 14.45
CA ALA A 96 -4.78 3.99 15.78
C ALA A 96 -3.26 3.82 15.77
N THR A 97 -2.74 2.92 14.93
CA THR A 97 -1.32 2.51 14.96
C THR A 97 -0.52 2.92 13.73
N GLY A 98 -1.23 3.28 12.65
CA GLY A 98 -0.67 3.55 11.34
C GLY A 98 -0.03 2.33 10.68
N TYR A 99 -0.27 1.10 11.18
CA TYR A 99 0.24 -0.12 10.53
C TYR A 99 -0.51 -0.36 9.22
N PRO A 100 0.20 -0.77 8.15
CA PRO A 100 -0.48 -1.25 6.96
C PRO A 100 -1.29 -2.49 7.33
N MET A 101 -2.55 -2.51 6.90
CA MET A 101 -3.49 -3.62 7.08
C MET A 101 -3.63 -4.43 5.80
N GLY A 102 -3.31 -3.84 4.66
CA GLY A 102 -3.53 -4.46 3.36
C GLY A 102 -3.47 -3.46 2.21
N SER A 103 -3.78 -3.95 1.02
CA SER A 103 -3.91 -3.15 -0.20
C SER A 103 -5.10 -3.62 -1.02
N GLU A 104 -5.64 -2.70 -1.82
CA GLU A 104 -6.72 -2.97 -2.77
C GLU A 104 -6.38 -2.32 -4.10
N ASP A 105 -6.54 -3.08 -5.18
CA ASP A 105 -6.67 -2.55 -6.54
C ASP A 105 -8.11 -2.72 -7.00
N ALA A 106 -8.76 -1.62 -7.38
CA ALA A 106 -10.16 -1.58 -7.75
C ALA A 106 -10.39 -0.89 -9.09
N LEU A 107 -11.37 -1.39 -9.83
CA LEU A 107 -11.77 -0.92 -11.15
C LEU A 107 -13.17 -0.31 -11.12
N PHE A 108 -13.31 0.86 -11.73
CA PHE A 108 -14.54 1.63 -11.85
C PHE A 108 -14.81 2.01 -13.32
N GLY A 109 -16.06 2.35 -13.63
CA GLY A 109 -16.44 2.87 -14.95
C GLY A 109 -16.49 1.78 -16.02
N ASN A 110 -15.53 1.77 -16.95
CA ASN A 110 -15.47 0.77 -18.02
C ASN A 110 -14.57 -0.42 -17.63
N ALA A 111 -15.12 -1.64 -17.66
CA ALA A 111 -14.37 -2.89 -17.42
C ALA A 111 -13.38 -3.26 -18.55
N ARG A 112 -13.41 -2.51 -19.66
CA ARG A 112 -12.64 -2.75 -20.89
C ARG A 112 -12.85 -4.17 -21.41
N LYS A 113 -11.76 -4.96 -21.51
CA LYS A 113 -11.76 -6.35 -21.98
C LYS A 113 -12.00 -7.36 -20.85
N LEU A 114 -12.12 -6.91 -19.61
CA LEU A 114 -12.38 -7.80 -18.47
C LEU A 114 -13.87 -8.15 -18.42
N ASN A 115 -14.17 -9.44 -18.25
CA ASN A 115 -15.54 -9.93 -18.09
C ASN A 115 -16.02 -9.78 -16.64
N VAL A 116 -16.04 -8.55 -16.12
CA VAL A 116 -16.43 -8.24 -14.74
C VAL A 116 -17.42 -7.07 -14.70
N LYS A 117 -18.28 -7.06 -13.69
CA LYS A 117 -19.18 -5.93 -13.43
C LYS A 117 -18.48 -4.94 -12.50
N VAL A 118 -18.37 -3.68 -12.91
CA VAL A 118 -17.80 -2.61 -12.08
C VAL A 118 -18.87 -1.96 -11.17
N PRO A 119 -18.51 -1.42 -9.99
CA PRO A 119 -17.17 -1.43 -9.40
C PRO A 119 -16.72 -2.84 -9.01
N ALA A 120 -15.46 -3.18 -9.27
CA ALA A 120 -14.88 -4.50 -9.00
C ALA A 120 -13.52 -4.35 -8.30
N ALA A 121 -13.25 -5.20 -7.30
CA ALA A 121 -11.89 -5.38 -6.80
C ALA A 121 -11.15 -6.34 -7.73
N LEU A 122 -9.98 -5.95 -8.20
CA LEU A 122 -9.09 -6.76 -9.04
C LEU A 122 -8.13 -7.58 -8.17
N GLU A 123 -7.58 -6.94 -7.14
CA GLU A 123 -6.68 -7.57 -6.18
C GLU A 123 -6.97 -7.02 -4.78
N VAL A 124 -6.96 -7.91 -3.79
CA VAL A 124 -7.07 -7.56 -2.38
C VAL A 124 -6.01 -8.36 -1.62
N SER A 125 -5.24 -7.66 -0.80
CA SER A 125 -4.38 -8.28 0.21
C SER A 125 -4.77 -7.74 1.58
N GLU A 126 -4.90 -8.61 2.58
CA GLU A 126 -5.07 -8.21 3.98
C GLU A 126 -4.21 -9.04 4.92
N ILE A 127 -3.68 -8.37 5.94
CA ILE A 127 -2.91 -8.98 7.01
C ILE A 127 -3.91 -9.47 8.07
N LEU A 128 -4.13 -10.78 8.13
CA LEU A 128 -5.04 -11.41 9.08
C LEU A 128 -4.57 -11.25 10.53
N SER A 129 -3.26 -11.39 10.75
CA SER A 129 -2.63 -11.21 12.05
C SER A 129 -1.15 -10.88 11.87
N SER A 130 -0.60 -10.17 12.83
CA SER A 130 0.85 -10.00 12.96
C SER A 130 1.22 -10.12 14.43
N GLY A 131 2.35 -10.75 14.70
CA GLY A 131 2.82 -11.01 16.06
C GLY A 131 4.33 -11.02 16.11
N ARG A 132 4.88 -10.79 17.31
CA ARG A 132 6.28 -11.08 17.57
C ARG A 132 6.38 -12.57 17.86
N THR A 133 7.09 -13.32 17.03
CA THR A 133 7.55 -14.64 17.43
C THR A 133 8.71 -14.43 18.41
N HIS A 134 8.55 -14.95 19.63
CA HIS A 134 9.69 -15.03 20.54
C HIS A 134 10.67 -16.01 19.91
N ASP A 135 11.91 -15.58 19.69
CA ASP A 135 12.97 -16.49 19.28
C ASP A 135 13.20 -17.49 20.43
N PRO A 136 12.97 -18.81 20.24
CA PRO A 136 13.24 -19.79 21.28
C PRO A 136 14.74 -19.99 21.53
N ASP A 137 15.61 -19.52 20.63
CA ASP A 137 17.05 -19.82 20.70
C ASP A 137 17.89 -18.84 21.52
N GLY A 138 17.30 -17.76 22.06
CA GLY A 138 17.82 -16.98 23.18
C GLY A 138 19.35 -16.88 23.32
N ARG A 139 20.10 -16.59 22.24
CA ARG A 139 21.54 -16.39 22.34
C ARG A 139 21.87 -14.92 22.55
N PRO A 140 22.65 -14.57 23.59
CA PRO A 140 23.16 -13.22 23.81
C PRO A 140 24.09 -12.75 22.69
#